data_AF-A0A2I0IDM2-F1
#
_entry.id   AF-A0A2I0IDM2-F1
#
_cell.length_a   1.000
_cell.length_b   1.000
_cell.length_c   1.000
_cell.angle_alpha   90.00
_cell.angle_beta   90.00
_cell.angle_gamma   90.00
#
_symmetry.space_group_name_H-M   'P 1'
#
loop_
_entity.id
_entity.type
_entity.pdbx_description
1 polymer ?
#
loop_
_entity_poly.entity_id
_entity_poly.type
_entity_poly.pdbx_seq_one_letter_code
_entity_poly.pdbx_strand_id
1 'polypeptide(L)'
;MDEVVARSRVLSRDGSSARLPVAHMVCNQTPPVGDKPSLMTFREVETVFHEFGHALQHMLTKQDEGLVSGIRGIEWDAVELPSQFMENWCYHRDTLMGIAKHYETGESFPEDVYLKLLAARTFRAGSLSLRQVSILNLFG
;
A
#
# COMPACT_ATOMS: atom_id res chain seq x y z
N MET A 1 1.75 -0.10 -8.55
CA MET A 1 2.74 -1.17 -8.30
C MET A 1 2.92 -1.94 -9.59
N ASP A 2 4.16 -2.28 -9.95
CA ASP A 2 4.45 -3.12 -11.12
C ASP A 2 5.05 -4.46 -10.67
N GLU A 3 4.62 -5.56 -11.29
CA GLU A 3 5.27 -6.86 -11.10
C GLU A 3 6.51 -6.97 -11.99
N VAL A 4 7.60 -7.53 -11.45
CA VAL A 4 8.83 -7.79 -12.21
C VAL A 4 8.84 -9.22 -12.72
N VAL A 5 8.69 -10.16 -11.79
CA VAL A 5 8.54 -11.58 -12.09
C VAL A 5 7.57 -12.23 -11.11
N ALA A 6 6.67 -13.06 -11.62
CA ALA A 6 5.76 -13.86 -10.80
C ALA A 6 6.43 -15.14 -10.29
N ARG A 7 5.87 -15.69 -9.20
CA ARG A 7 6.25 -17.00 -8.69
C ARG A 7 5.92 -18.07 -9.74
N SER A 8 6.85 -18.97 -10.03
CA SER A 8 6.65 -19.97 -11.09
C SER A 8 7.52 -21.20 -10.90
N ARG A 9 6.91 -22.39 -10.96
CA ARG A 9 7.63 -23.67 -10.98
C ARG A 9 8.18 -24.00 -12.37
N VAL A 10 7.45 -23.66 -13.44
CA VAL A 10 7.90 -23.92 -14.83
C VAL A 10 9.17 -23.15 -15.17
N LEU A 11 9.37 -21.97 -14.58
CA LEU A 11 10.56 -21.14 -14.78
C LEU A 11 11.66 -21.38 -13.74
N SER A 12 11.52 -22.41 -12.90
CA SER A 12 12.57 -22.85 -11.96
C SER A 12 13.49 -23.89 -12.60
N ARG A 13 14.70 -24.07 -12.05
CA ARG A 13 15.62 -25.13 -12.49
C ARG A 13 15.07 -26.50 -12.07
N ASP A 14 15.33 -27.54 -12.85
CA ASP A 14 14.93 -28.91 -12.51
C ASP A 14 15.44 -29.32 -11.12
N GLY A 15 14.54 -29.85 -10.29
CA GLY A 15 14.83 -30.25 -8.91
C GLY A 15 14.94 -29.09 -7.91
N SER A 16 14.69 -27.84 -8.30
CA SER A 16 14.67 -26.69 -7.39
C SER A 16 13.25 -26.28 -6.97
N SER A 17 13.15 -25.46 -5.91
CA SER A 17 11.89 -24.83 -5.51
C SER A 17 11.43 -23.81 -6.56
N ALA A 18 10.13 -23.52 -6.60
CA ALA A 18 9.58 -22.50 -7.48
C ALA A 18 10.36 -21.17 -7.41
N ARG A 19 10.53 -20.50 -8.55
CA ARG A 19 11.15 -19.18 -8.64
C ARG A 19 10.38 -18.22 -7.75
N LEU A 20 11.07 -17.43 -6.93
CA LEU A 20 10.44 -16.46 -6.05
C LEU A 20 9.95 -15.22 -6.82
N PRO A 21 8.84 -14.61 -6.39
CA PRO A 21 8.29 -13.40 -7.00
C PRO A 21 9.12 -12.16 -6.65
N VAL A 22 9.10 -11.16 -7.53
CA VAL A 22 9.71 -9.83 -7.32
C VAL A 22 8.72 -8.74 -7.76
N ALA A 23 8.56 -7.72 -6.92
CA ALA A 23 7.65 -6.58 -7.10
C ALA A 23 8.40 -5.24 -7.05
N HIS A 24 7.85 -4.23 -7.72
CA HIS A 24 8.23 -2.83 -7.56
C HIS A 24 7.16 -2.04 -6.84
N MET A 25 7.54 -1.37 -5.76
CA MET A 25 6.78 -0.29 -5.16
C MET A 25 7.40 1.04 -5.56
N VAL A 26 6.59 1.92 -6.13
CA VAL A 26 7.02 3.24 -6.59
C VAL A 26 6.06 4.27 -6.03
N CYS A 27 6.59 5.30 -5.40
CA CYS A 27 5.83 6.42 -4.84
C CYS A 27 6.48 7.74 -5.24
N ASN A 28 5.66 8.81 -5.26
CA ASN A 28 6.10 10.17 -5.58
C ASN A 28 5.91 11.10 -4.38
N GLN A 29 6.37 10.65 -3.20
CA GLN A 29 6.30 11.41 -1.97
C GLN A 29 7.33 12.55 -1.94
N THR A 30 7.12 13.48 -1.00
CA THR A 30 7.98 14.63 -0.75
C THR A 30 9.43 14.19 -0.54
N PRO A 31 10.40 14.68 -1.33
CA PRO A 31 11.79 14.28 -1.19
C PRO A 31 12.39 14.77 0.15
N PRO A 32 13.49 14.17 0.62
CA PRO A 32 14.29 14.71 1.70
C PRO A 32 14.70 16.17 1.45
N VAL A 33 14.80 16.97 2.51
CA VAL A 33 15.21 18.39 2.43
C VAL A 33 16.47 18.61 3.25
N GLY A 34 17.59 18.91 2.58
CA GLY A 34 18.90 19.00 3.24
C GLY A 34 19.28 17.66 3.91
N ASP A 35 19.70 17.73 5.16
CA ASP A 35 20.08 16.55 5.95
C ASP A 35 18.89 15.86 6.66
N LYS A 36 17.66 16.34 6.43
CA LYS A 36 16.45 15.78 7.06
C LYS A 36 15.89 14.64 6.21
N PRO A 37 15.31 13.59 6.84
CA PRO A 37 14.63 12.54 6.10
C PRO A 37 13.41 13.08 5.35
N SER A 38 12.85 12.28 4.44
CA SER A 38 11.54 12.56 3.84
C SER A 38 10.47 12.60 4.93
N LEU A 39 9.88 13.78 5.14
CA LEU A 39 8.77 13.98 6.07
C LEU A 39 7.46 13.90 5.27
N MET A 40 6.61 12.95 5.67
CA MET A 40 5.43 12.57 4.90
C MET A 40 4.16 13.18 5.50
N THR A 41 3.25 13.58 4.62
CA THR A 41 1.84 13.78 4.94
C THR A 41 1.16 12.45 5.22
N PHE A 42 0.03 12.48 5.93
CA PHE A 42 -0.74 11.25 6.20
C PHE A 42 -1.23 10.57 4.91
N ARG A 43 -1.51 11.35 3.86
CA ARG A 43 -1.93 10.79 2.56
C ARG A 43 -0.81 10.02 1.87
N GLU A 44 0.44 10.50 1.97
CA GLU A 44 1.59 9.77 1.43
C GLU A 44 1.82 8.46 2.20
N VAL A 45 1.56 8.43 3.52
CA VAL A 45 1.60 7.20 4.32
C VAL A 45 0.54 6.21 3.83
N GLU A 46 -0.71 6.65 3.65
CA GLU A 46 -1.77 5.81 3.06
C GLU A 46 -1.37 5.26 1.69
N THR A 47 -0.77 6.08 0.82
CA THR A 47 -0.27 5.64 -0.50
C THR A 47 0.80 4.56 -0.38
N VAL A 48 1.75 4.67 0.55
CA VAL A 48 2.76 3.61 0.76
C VAL A 48 2.10 2.31 1.22
N PHE A 49 1.13 2.38 2.13
CA PHE A 49 0.37 1.19 2.58
C PHE A 49 -0.43 0.56 1.43
N HIS A 50 -1.04 1.38 0.57
CA HIS A 50 -1.76 0.94 -0.62
C HIS A 50 -0.85 0.13 -1.55
N GLU A 51 0.29 0.71 -1.97
CA GLU A 51 1.24 0.03 -2.85
C GLU A 51 1.86 -1.21 -2.20
N PHE A 52 2.02 -1.19 -0.86
CA PHE A 52 2.51 -2.34 -0.11
C PHE A 52 1.50 -3.49 -0.12
N GLY A 53 0.19 -3.22 -0.10
CA GLY A 53 -0.85 -4.24 -0.22
C GLY A 53 -0.78 -5.01 -1.55
N HIS A 54 -0.59 -4.29 -2.66
CA HIS A 54 -0.32 -4.91 -3.97
C HIS A 54 0.93 -5.79 -3.91
N ALA A 55 2.03 -5.24 -3.39
CA ALA A 55 3.30 -5.96 -3.28
C ALA A 55 3.17 -7.23 -2.43
N LEU A 56 2.42 -7.19 -1.33
CA LEU A 56 2.15 -8.35 -0.47
C LEU A 56 1.38 -9.45 -1.22
N GLN A 57 0.32 -9.10 -1.95
CA GLN A 57 -0.44 -10.09 -2.71
C GLN A 57 0.44 -10.81 -3.75
N HIS A 58 1.31 -10.06 -4.42
CA HIS A 58 2.28 -10.61 -5.36
C HIS A 58 3.34 -11.49 -4.69
N MET A 59 3.95 -10.99 -3.62
CA MET A 59 5.09 -11.65 -2.97
C MET A 59 4.70 -12.86 -2.13
N LEU A 60 3.52 -12.84 -1.51
CA LEU A 60 3.05 -13.90 -0.61
C LEU A 60 2.18 -14.95 -1.32
N THR A 61 2.04 -14.88 -2.63
CA THR A 61 1.31 -15.88 -3.40
C THR A 61 1.87 -17.28 -3.19
N LYS A 62 0.96 -18.25 -3.07
CA LYS A 62 1.29 -19.68 -2.97
C LYS A 62 1.08 -20.42 -4.29
N GLN A 63 0.62 -19.72 -5.33
CA GLN A 63 0.43 -20.32 -6.65
C GLN A 63 1.76 -20.44 -7.38
N ASP A 64 2.09 -21.65 -7.80
CA ASP A 64 3.30 -21.96 -8.56
C ASP A 64 3.07 -21.91 -10.08
N GLU A 65 1.82 -21.73 -10.51
CA GLU A 65 1.45 -21.58 -11.92
C GLU A 65 1.64 -20.11 -12.35
N GLY A 66 2.67 -19.86 -13.15
CA GLY A 66 3.20 -18.51 -13.37
C GLY A 66 2.26 -17.55 -14.11
N LEU A 67 1.28 -18.08 -14.83
CA LEU A 67 0.27 -17.27 -15.55
C LEU A 67 -0.87 -16.80 -14.66
N VAL A 68 -1.04 -17.37 -13.46
CA VAL A 68 -2.11 -17.05 -12.52
C VAL A 68 -1.58 -16.83 -11.09
N SER A 69 -0.29 -16.53 -10.98
CA SER A 69 0.40 -16.30 -9.72
C SER A 69 0.50 -14.81 -9.40
N GLY A 70 0.56 -14.49 -8.10
CA GLY A 70 0.58 -13.12 -7.61
C GLY A 70 -0.74 -12.42 -7.88
N ILE A 71 -0.69 -11.37 -8.71
CA ILE A 71 -1.84 -10.56 -9.13
C ILE A 71 -2.38 -10.95 -10.52
N ARG A 72 -1.75 -11.91 -11.21
CA ARG A 72 -2.14 -12.32 -12.56
C ARG A 72 -3.42 -13.15 -12.55
N GLY A 73 -4.30 -12.90 -13.52
CA GLY A 73 -5.54 -13.66 -13.68
C GLY A 73 -6.62 -13.34 -12.65
N ILE A 74 -6.40 -12.32 -11.82
CA ILE A 74 -7.43 -11.75 -10.93
C ILE A 74 -8.26 -10.75 -11.74
N GLU A 75 -9.57 -10.82 -11.60
CA GLU A 75 -10.48 -9.87 -12.21
C GLU A 75 -10.12 -8.43 -11.81
N TRP A 76 -10.13 -7.53 -12.79
CA TRP A 76 -9.58 -6.18 -12.64
C TRP A 76 -10.29 -5.34 -11.57
N ASP A 77 -11.54 -5.65 -11.25
CA ASP A 77 -12.31 -5.01 -10.17
C ASP A 77 -11.93 -5.52 -8.77
N ALA A 78 -11.21 -6.63 -8.65
CA ALA A 78 -10.76 -7.22 -7.40
C ALA A 78 -9.28 -6.94 -7.07
N VAL A 79 -8.49 -6.46 -8.03
CA VAL A 79 -7.04 -6.22 -7.82
C VAL A 79 -6.76 -5.15 -6.76
N GLU A 80 -7.67 -4.20 -6.56
CA GLU A 80 -7.53 -3.12 -5.57
C GLU A 80 -7.93 -3.55 -4.14
N LEU A 81 -8.40 -4.78 -3.94
CA LEU A 81 -8.83 -5.25 -2.62
C LEU A 81 -7.70 -5.20 -1.56
N PRO A 82 -6.52 -5.82 -1.78
CA PRO A 82 -5.48 -5.83 -0.74
C PRO A 82 -4.82 -4.47 -0.54
N SER A 83 -4.70 -3.66 -1.59
CA SER A 83 -4.16 -2.30 -1.49
C SER A 83 -5.05 -1.41 -0.61
N GLN A 84 -6.35 -1.33 -0.92
CA GLN A 84 -7.32 -0.57 -0.12
C GLN A 84 -7.50 -1.15 1.28
N PHE A 85 -7.43 -2.47 1.43
CA PHE A 85 -7.43 -3.11 2.74
C PHE A 85 -6.29 -2.58 3.62
N MET A 86 -5.08 -2.48 3.08
CA MET A 86 -3.91 -2.03 3.82
C MET A 86 -4.03 -0.58 4.32
N GLU A 87 -4.71 0.30 3.59
CA GLU A 87 -4.91 1.70 4.01
C GLU A 87 -5.60 1.82 5.37
N ASN A 88 -6.48 0.87 5.74
CA ASN A 88 -7.18 0.91 7.03
C ASN A 88 -6.24 0.82 8.24
N TRP A 89 -5.08 0.19 8.10
CA TRP A 89 -4.09 0.07 9.18
C TRP A 89 -3.45 1.40 9.54
N CYS A 90 -3.51 2.41 8.67
CA CYS A 90 -3.02 3.77 8.99
C CYS A 90 -3.83 4.42 10.12
N TYR A 91 -5.06 3.97 10.36
CA TYR A 91 -5.92 4.43 11.46
C TYR A 91 -5.96 3.45 12.63
N HIS A 92 -5.30 2.29 12.52
CA HIS A 92 -5.19 1.37 13.65
C HIS A 92 -4.18 1.93 14.65
N ARG A 93 -4.61 2.13 15.90
CA ARG A 93 -3.83 2.80 16.95
C ARG A 93 -2.42 2.22 17.09
N ASP A 94 -2.29 0.91 17.25
CA ASP A 94 -0.99 0.31 17.56
C ASP A 94 -0.05 0.35 16.35
N THR A 95 -0.59 0.24 15.13
CA THR A 95 0.20 0.44 13.90
C THR A 95 0.70 1.89 13.82
N LEU A 96 -0.20 2.86 13.95
CA LEU A 96 0.16 4.28 13.81
C LEU A 96 1.14 4.71 14.91
N MET A 97 0.89 4.34 16.17
CA MET A 97 1.79 4.63 17.29
C MET A 97 3.15 3.91 17.15
N GLY A 98 3.19 2.77 16.46
CA GLY A 98 4.42 2.05 16.15
C GLY A 98 5.32 2.80 15.16
N ILE A 99 4.73 3.52 14.19
CA ILE A 99 5.47 4.24 13.13
C ILE A 99 5.63 5.74 13.41
N ALA A 100 4.69 6.37 14.13
CA ALA A 100 4.65 7.81 14.31
C ALA A 100 5.53 8.24 15.49
N LYS A 101 6.78 8.57 15.18
CA LYS A 101 7.75 9.15 16.12
C LYS A 101 8.35 10.41 15.54
N HIS A 102 8.61 11.39 16.40
CA HIS A 102 9.31 12.59 15.96
C HIS A 102 10.72 12.23 15.48
N TYR A 103 11.11 12.70 14.29
CA TYR A 103 12.35 12.24 13.64
C TYR A 103 13.63 12.63 14.41
N GLU A 104 13.63 13.76 15.12
CA GLU A 104 14.79 14.21 15.93
C GLU A 104 14.77 13.63 17.36
N THR A 105 13.67 13.78 18.09
CA THR A 105 13.58 13.44 19.52
C THR A 105 13.21 11.98 19.78
N GLY A 106 12.65 11.28 18.79
CA GLY A 106 12.11 9.93 18.97
C GLY A 106 10.84 9.85 19.81
N GLU A 107 10.29 10.99 20.24
CA GLU A 107 9.07 11.06 21.05
C GLU A 107 7.90 10.46 20.28
N SER A 108 7.08 9.68 20.99
CA SER A 108 5.87 9.07 20.44
C SER A 108 4.83 10.12 20.09
N PHE A 109 4.03 9.81 19.08
CA PHE A 109 2.90 10.63 18.66
C PHE A 109 1.91 10.87 19.82
N PRO A 110 1.56 12.13 20.13
CA PRO A 110 0.66 12.43 21.24
C PRO A 110 -0.74 11.85 21.02
N GLU A 111 -1.32 11.28 22.09
CA GLU A 111 -2.65 10.64 22.03
C GLU A 111 -3.75 11.63 21.62
N ASP A 112 -3.68 12.89 22.08
CA ASP A 112 -4.69 13.90 21.74
C ASP A 112 -4.66 14.24 20.24
N VAL A 113 -3.48 14.19 19.61
CA VAL A 113 -3.32 14.41 18.17
C VAL A 113 -3.82 13.20 17.39
N TYR A 114 -3.60 11.98 17.88
CA TYR A 114 -4.20 10.77 17.31
C TYR A 114 -5.72 10.84 17.28
N LEU A 115 -6.36 11.24 18.39
CA LEU A 115 -7.81 11.37 18.45
C LEU A 115 -8.34 12.43 17.44
N LYS A 116 -7.61 13.54 17.27
CA LYS A 116 -7.95 14.56 16.25
C LYS A 116 -7.82 14.01 14.83
N LEU A 117 -6.76 13.24 14.56
CA LEU A 117 -6.55 12.58 13.27
C LEU A 117 -7.68 11.61 12.97
N LEU A 118 -8.07 10.79 13.95
CA LEU A 118 -9.16 9.83 13.81
C LEU A 118 -10.51 10.54 13.57
N ALA A 119 -10.78 11.63 14.28
CA ALA A 119 -11.98 12.45 14.08
C ALA A 119 -12.01 13.09 12.68
N ALA A 120 -10.86 13.41 12.10
CA ALA A 120 -10.74 13.99 10.77
C ALA A 120 -10.94 12.97 9.62
N ARG A 121 -10.94 11.65 9.91
CA ARG A 121 -11.04 10.59 8.88
C ARG A 121 -12.23 10.76 7.93
N THR A 122 -13.38 11.20 8.44
CA THR A 122 -14.63 11.33 7.66
C THR A 122 -14.86 12.75 7.15
N PHE A 123 -13.90 13.66 7.36
CA PHE A 123 -13.98 15.03 6.88
C PHE A 123 -14.12 15.04 5.35
N ARG A 124 -15.25 15.58 4.86
CA ARG A 124 -15.59 15.68 3.43
C ARG A 124 -15.65 14.34 2.69
N ALA A 125 -15.89 13.22 3.38
CA ALA A 125 -16.00 11.90 2.77
C ALA A 125 -17.00 11.86 1.59
N GLY A 126 -18.14 12.54 1.69
CA GLY A 126 -19.12 12.66 0.61
C GLY A 126 -18.56 13.36 -0.64
N SER A 127 -17.77 14.43 -0.48
CA SER A 127 -17.13 15.11 -1.61
C SER A 127 -16.05 14.24 -2.27
N LEU A 128 -15.28 13.50 -1.47
CA LEU A 128 -14.27 12.57 -1.98
C LEU A 128 -14.91 11.40 -2.75
N SER A 129 -15.99 10.83 -2.21
CA SER A 129 -16.75 9.78 -2.88
C SER A 129 -17.35 10.28 -4.19
N LEU A 130 -17.94 11.49 -4.19
CA LEU A 130 -18.52 12.08 -5.40
C LEU A 130 -17.47 12.33 -6.48
N ARG A 131 -16.26 12.74 -6.10
CA ARG A 131 -15.12 12.86 -7.03
C ARG A 131 -14.81 11.50 -7.68
N GLN A 132 -14.73 10.41 -6.92
CA GLN A 132 -14.44 9.08 -7.47
C GLN A 132 -15.54 8.61 -8.43
N VAL A 133 -16.81 8.78 -8.06
CA VAL A 133 -17.96 8.46 -8.93
C VAL A 133 -17.94 9.30 -10.21
N SER A 134 -17.59 10.59 -10.11
CA SER A 134 -17.51 11.45 -11.29
C SER A 134 -16.45 10.98 -12.30
N ILE A 135 -15.34 10.42 -11.81
CA ILE A 135 -14.27 9.88 -12.66
C ILE A 135 -14.74 8.59 -13.34
N LEU A 136 -15.45 7.70 -12.62
CA LEU A 136 -16.05 6.50 -13.20
C LEU A 136 -16.93 6.83 -14.41
N ASN A 137 -17.78 7.86 -14.28
CA ASN A 137 -18.68 8.31 -15.34
C ASN A 137 -17.97 8.90 -16.58
N LEU A 138 -16.69 9.29 -16.49
CA LEU A 138 -15.94 9.83 -17.63
C LEU A 138 -15.39 8.73 -18.55
N PHE A 139 -15.37 7.48 -18.10
CA PHE A 139 -14.83 6.33 -18.85
C PHE A 139 -15.92 5.32 -19.27
N GLY A 140 -17.20 5.63 -19.04
CA GLY A 140 -18.36 4.82 -19.40
C GLY A 140 -19.07 5.27 -20.67
#